data_AF-A0AAJ4MNJ3-F1
#
_entry.id   AF-A0AAJ4MNJ3-F1
#
_cell.length_a   1.000
_cell.length_b   1.000
_cell.length_c   1.000
_cell.angle_alpha   90.00
_cell.angle_beta   90.00
_cell.angle_gamma   90.00
#
_symmetry.space_group_name_H-M   'P 1'
#
loop_
_entity.id
_entity.type
_entity.pdbx_description
1 polymer ?
#
loop_
_entity_poly.entity_id
_entity_poly.type
_entity_poly.pdbx_seq_one_letter_code
_entity_poly.pdbx_strand_id
1 'polypeptide(L)'
;MASNSKIQYNNGPFLDIDERRLAKHVPVALALRTAPAAIVNEIIFLANLQVESWEKSLLCSRDYISAWRELLKRPSDAASILEERSSRAAALRQNSPFVASVRKFHAASKVLTQD
;
A
#
# COMPACT_ATOMS: atom_id res chain seq x y z
N MET A 1 -21.54 -32.68 27.03
CA MET A 1 -22.07 -31.46 26.39
C MET A 1 -21.29 -30.28 26.94
N ALA A 2 -20.32 -29.76 26.19
CA ALA A 2 -19.58 -28.56 26.56
C ALA A 2 -19.78 -27.54 25.45
N SER A 3 -20.62 -26.54 25.72
CA SER A 3 -20.80 -25.37 24.86
C SER A 3 -19.50 -24.58 24.87
N ASN A 4 -18.78 -24.56 23.75
CA ASN A 4 -17.70 -23.62 23.53
C ASN A 4 -18.29 -22.29 23.05
N SER A 5 -18.33 -21.35 23.98
CA SER A 5 -18.65 -19.94 23.80
C SER A 5 -17.79 -19.34 22.70
N LYS A 6 -18.45 -18.84 21.64
CA LYS A 6 -17.85 -17.96 20.63
C LYS A 6 -17.33 -16.72 21.34
N ILE A 7 -16.01 -16.56 21.42
CA ILE A 7 -15.41 -15.27 21.78
C ILE A 7 -15.71 -14.32 20.63
N GLN A 8 -16.71 -13.46 20.82
CA GLN A 8 -16.93 -12.30 19.97
C GLN A 8 -15.89 -11.26 20.38
N TYR A 9 -14.89 -11.02 19.53
CA TYR A 9 -14.02 -9.87 19.70
C TYR A 9 -14.83 -8.61 19.40
N ASN A 10 -15.10 -7.88 20.47
CA ASN A 10 -15.79 -6.60 20.49
C ASN A 10 -14.89 -5.55 19.80
N ASN A 11 -15.12 -5.27 18.51
CA ASN A 11 -14.40 -4.26 17.76
C ASN A 11 -14.98 -2.86 18.08
N GLY A 12 -14.37 -2.17 19.05
CA GLY A 12 -14.53 -0.73 19.22
C GLY A 12 -14.04 0.07 17.99
N PRO A 13 -14.07 1.42 18.00
CA PRO A 13 -14.05 2.29 16.81
C PRO A 13 -12.68 2.37 16.09
N PHE A 14 -11.76 1.46 16.39
CA PHE A 14 -10.49 1.36 15.70
C PHE A 14 -10.70 0.55 14.41
N LEU A 15 -10.69 1.25 13.27
CA LEU A 15 -10.57 0.60 11.96
C LEU A 15 -9.46 -0.46 12.00
N ASP A 16 -9.65 -1.58 11.31
CA ASP A 16 -8.59 -2.58 11.13
C ASP A 16 -7.30 -1.88 10.62
N ILE A 17 -6.12 -2.31 11.11
CA ILE A 17 -4.84 -1.75 10.67
C ILE A 17 -4.71 -1.89 9.15
N ASP A 18 -5.18 -3.00 8.58
CA ASP A 18 -5.15 -3.16 7.12
C ASP A 18 -6.07 -2.15 6.42
N GLU A 19 -7.31 -1.94 6.89
CA GLU A 19 -8.20 -0.93 6.32
C GLU A 19 -7.59 0.49 6.39
N ARG A 20 -6.89 0.84 7.48
CA ARG A 20 -6.13 2.10 7.54
C ARG A 20 -5.00 2.17 6.52
N ARG A 21 -4.29 1.06 6.29
CA ARG A 21 -3.24 1.01 5.27
C ARG A 21 -3.84 1.10 3.87
N LEU A 22 -4.93 0.39 3.61
CA LEU A 22 -5.67 0.46 2.35
C LEU A 22 -6.08 1.91 2.06
N ALA A 23 -6.74 2.57 3.02
CA ALA A 23 -7.19 3.96 2.86
C ALA A 23 -6.03 4.92 2.48
N LYS A 24 -4.84 4.72 3.06
CA LYS A 24 -3.64 5.51 2.72
C LYS A 24 -3.10 5.24 1.31
N HIS A 25 -3.35 4.06 0.76
CA HIS A 25 -2.85 3.65 -0.55
C HIS A 25 -3.83 3.90 -1.69
N VAL A 26 -5.13 4.08 -1.42
CA VAL A 26 -6.14 4.39 -2.45
C VAL A 26 -5.74 5.58 -3.33
N PRO A 27 -5.25 6.72 -2.81
CA PRO A 27 -4.83 7.83 -3.67
C PRO A 27 -3.66 7.47 -4.60
N VAL A 28 -2.74 6.61 -4.14
CA VAL A 28 -1.63 6.13 -4.97
C VAL A 28 -2.15 5.23 -6.09
N ALA A 29 -3.06 4.30 -5.77
CA ALA A 29 -3.66 3.40 -6.75
C ALA A 29 -4.46 4.18 -7.81
N LEU A 30 -5.25 5.17 -7.39
CA LEU A 30 -5.97 6.07 -8.29
C LEU A 30 -5.01 6.80 -9.22
N ALA A 31 -3.95 7.42 -8.68
CA ALA A 31 -2.95 8.12 -9.48
C ALA A 31 -2.24 7.19 -10.48
N LEU A 32 -1.92 5.96 -10.11
CA LEU A 32 -1.33 4.97 -11.01
C LEU A 32 -2.25 4.60 -12.19
N ARG A 33 -3.58 4.78 -12.05
CA ARG A 33 -4.57 4.50 -13.10
C ARG A 33 -4.89 5.71 -13.98
N THR A 34 -4.93 6.91 -13.40
CA THR A 34 -5.56 8.06 -14.05
C THR A 34 -4.66 9.28 -14.19
N ALA A 35 -3.53 9.35 -13.50
CA ALA A 35 -2.65 10.51 -13.58
C ALA A 35 -1.92 10.58 -14.93
N PRO A 36 -1.45 11.76 -15.35
CA PRO A 36 -0.58 11.89 -16.50
C PRO A 36 0.66 11.00 -16.39
N ALA A 37 1.17 10.51 -17.53
CA ALA A 37 2.29 9.58 -17.58
C ALA A 37 3.53 10.05 -16.79
N ALA A 38 3.81 11.36 -16.79
CA ALA A 38 4.91 11.93 -16.00
C ALA A 38 4.78 11.66 -14.49
N ILE A 39 3.56 11.80 -13.94
CA ILE A 39 3.27 11.54 -12.53
C ILE A 39 3.34 10.05 -12.22
N VAL A 40 2.79 9.21 -13.10
CA VAL A 40 2.87 7.74 -12.96
C VAL A 40 4.33 7.29 -12.96
N ASN A 41 5.14 7.82 -13.88
CA ASN A 41 6.56 7.50 -13.98
C ASN A 41 7.33 7.94 -12.73
N GLU A 42 7.04 9.12 -12.16
CA GLU A 42 7.63 9.57 -10.89
C GLU A 42 7.29 8.60 -9.75
N ILE A 43 6.03 8.19 -9.61
CA ILE A 43 5.58 7.26 -8.57
C ILE A 43 6.30 5.92 -8.70
N ILE A 44 6.37 5.36 -9.91
CA ILE A 44 7.04 4.08 -10.17
C ILE A 44 8.55 4.18 -9.94
N PHE A 45 9.18 5.29 -10.35
CA PHE A 45 10.60 5.52 -10.12
C PHE A 45 10.94 5.53 -8.63
N LEU A 46 10.21 6.30 -7.81
CA LEU A 46 10.43 6.35 -6.37
C LEU A 46 10.18 5.00 -5.68
N ALA A 47 9.17 4.25 -6.13
CA ALA A 47 8.91 2.91 -5.61
C ALA A 47 10.06 1.94 -5.93
N ASN A 48 10.62 1.98 -7.15
CA ASN A 48 11.77 1.16 -7.52
C ASN A 48 13.03 1.52 -6.70
N LEU A 49 13.29 2.81 -6.47
CA LEU A 49 14.39 3.23 -5.58
C LEU A 49 14.22 2.69 -4.16
N GLN A 50 12.99 2.67 -3.65
CA GLN A 50 12.70 2.12 -2.33
C GLN A 50 12.97 0.61 -2.25
N VAL A 51 12.56 -0.14 -3.29
CA VAL A 51 12.82 -1.59 -3.38
C VAL A 51 14.31 -1.88 -3.50
N GLU A 52 15.05 -1.11 -4.31
CA GLU A 52 16.49 -1.24 -4.46
C GLU A 52 17.23 -0.99 -3.13
N SER A 53 16.81 0.02 -2.38
CA SER A 53 17.34 0.31 -1.05
C SER A 53 17.14 -0.85 -0.07
N TRP A 54 15.97 -1.49 -0.09
CA TRP A 54 15.70 -2.67 0.74
C TRP A 54 16.59 -3.85 0.38
N GLU A 55 16.79 -4.09 -0.91
CA GLU A 55 17.61 -5.19 -1.41
C GLU A 55 19.08 -5.01 -1.03
N LYS A 56 19.64 -3.80 -1.24
CA LYS A 56 21.02 -3.47 -0.88
C LYS A 56 21.28 -3.57 0.63
N SER A 57 20.28 -3.24 1.43
CA SER A 57 20.41 -3.13 2.89
C SER A 57 19.85 -4.34 3.65
N LEU A 58 19.40 -5.38 2.95
CA LEU A 58 18.78 -6.58 3.52
C LEU A 58 17.58 -6.30 4.45
N LEU A 59 16.77 -5.28 4.12
CA LEU A 59 15.66 -4.80 4.97
C LEU A 59 14.31 -5.47 4.68
N CYS A 60 14.22 -6.29 3.64
CA CYS A 60 13.00 -6.96 3.23
C CYS A 60 13.31 -8.37 2.70
N SER A 61 12.36 -9.30 2.79
CA SER A 61 12.57 -10.65 2.26
C SER A 61 12.67 -10.64 0.74
N ARG A 62 13.42 -11.59 0.18
CA ARG A 62 13.57 -11.75 -1.27
C ARG A 62 12.24 -11.95 -1.99
N ASP A 63 11.29 -12.64 -1.35
CA ASP A 63 9.97 -12.89 -1.94
C ASP A 63 9.15 -11.61 -2.07
N TYR A 64 9.19 -10.72 -1.07
CA TYR A 64 8.52 -9.43 -1.15
C TYR A 64 9.20 -8.49 -2.15
N ILE A 65 10.53 -8.48 -2.20
CA ILE A 65 11.30 -7.72 -3.20
C ILE A 65 10.91 -8.19 -4.62
N SER A 66 10.90 -9.50 -4.86
CA SER A 66 10.54 -10.09 -6.14
C SER A 66 9.09 -9.75 -6.52
N ALA A 67 8.14 -9.96 -5.60
CA ALA A 67 6.74 -9.63 -5.83
C ALA A 67 6.53 -8.16 -6.20
N TRP A 68 7.19 -7.24 -5.49
CA TRP A 68 7.11 -5.82 -5.82
C TRP A 68 7.77 -5.47 -7.15
N ARG A 69 8.96 -6.03 -7.46
CA ARG A 69 9.61 -5.83 -8.77
C ARG A 69 8.71 -6.26 -9.92
N GLU A 70 8.00 -7.39 -9.79
CA GLU A 70 7.06 -7.84 -10.81
C GLU A 70 5.87 -6.89 -10.96
N LEU A 71 5.23 -6.52 -9.85
CA LEU A 71 4.08 -5.59 -9.87
C LEU A 71 4.45 -4.21 -10.43
N LEU A 72 5.66 -3.72 -10.16
CA LEU A 72 6.13 -2.41 -10.62
C LEU A 72 6.42 -2.34 -12.13
N LYS A 73 6.47 -3.48 -12.84
CA LYS A 73 6.57 -3.49 -14.31
C LYS A 73 5.31 -2.93 -14.97
N ARG A 74 4.16 -2.98 -14.29
CA ARG A 74 2.85 -2.57 -14.82
C ARG A 74 2.12 -1.74 -13.76
N PRO A 75 1.97 -0.42 -13.95
CA PRO A 75 1.28 0.45 -12.98
C PRO A 75 -0.12 -0.04 -12.60
N SER A 76 -0.85 -0.65 -13.55
CA SER A 76 -2.17 -1.25 -13.32
C SER A 76 -2.16 -2.36 -12.27
N ASP A 77 -1.09 -3.16 -12.23
CA ASP A 77 -1.01 -4.35 -11.38
C ASP A 77 -0.64 -3.93 -9.97
N ALA A 78 0.30 -2.98 -9.85
CA ALA A 78 0.58 -2.28 -8.61
C ALA A 78 -0.68 -1.59 -8.05
N ALA A 79 -1.47 -0.89 -8.88
CA ALA A 79 -2.71 -0.27 -8.43
C ALA A 79 -3.71 -1.31 -7.90
N SER A 80 -3.88 -2.43 -8.63
CA SER A 80 -4.81 -3.49 -8.23
C SER A 80 -4.43 -4.10 -6.88
N ILE A 81 -3.16 -4.40 -6.62
CA ILE A 81 -2.75 -4.96 -5.33
C ILE A 81 -2.94 -3.98 -4.16
N LEU A 82 -2.82 -2.66 -4.42
CA LEU A 82 -2.99 -1.65 -3.39
C LEU A 82 -4.45 -1.53 -2.92
N GLU A 83 -5.40 -1.84 -3.79
CA GLU A 83 -6.85 -1.76 -3.54
C GLU A 83 -7.47 -3.10 -3.11
N GLU A 84 -6.80 -4.22 -3.42
CA GLU A 84 -7.32 -5.57 -3.19
C GLU A 84 -7.50 -5.90 -1.69
N ARG A 85 -8.64 -6.51 -1.35
CA ARG A 85 -8.92 -7.03 0.01
C ARG A 85 -8.65 -8.52 0.07
N SER A 86 -7.37 -8.87 0.17
CA SER A 86 -6.91 -10.24 0.40
C SER A 86 -5.76 -10.24 1.39
N SER A 87 -5.50 -11.39 2.03
CA SER A 87 -4.36 -11.55 2.94
C SER A 87 -3.02 -11.25 2.26
N ARG A 88 -2.89 -11.58 0.96
CA ARG A 88 -1.71 -11.28 0.15
C ARG A 88 -1.54 -9.77 -0.03
N ALA A 89 -2.60 -9.08 -0.40
CA ALA A 89 -2.59 -7.63 -0.61
C ALA A 89 -2.31 -6.88 0.70
N ALA A 90 -2.90 -7.32 1.81
CA ALA A 90 -2.64 -6.77 3.14
C ALA A 90 -1.16 -6.90 3.54
N ALA A 91 -0.58 -8.09 3.32
CA ALA A 91 0.83 -8.35 3.59
C ALA A 91 1.77 -7.48 2.72
N LEU A 92 1.43 -7.30 1.44
CA LEU A 92 2.18 -6.42 0.55
C LEU A 92 2.05 -4.95 0.97
N ARG A 93 0.84 -4.45 1.26
CA ARG A 93 0.63 -3.07 1.76
C ARG A 93 1.40 -2.76 3.03
N GLN A 94 1.59 -3.75 3.91
CA GLN A 94 2.41 -3.60 5.12
C GLN A 94 3.87 -3.27 4.79
N ASN A 95 4.39 -3.81 3.69
CA ASN A 95 5.75 -3.58 3.18
C ASN A 95 5.71 -2.86 1.82
N SER A 96 4.96 -1.77 1.75
CA SER A 96 4.73 -1.05 0.48
C SER A 96 5.89 -0.14 0.11
N PRO A 97 6.37 -0.16 -1.16
CA PRO A 97 7.44 0.72 -1.61
C PRO A 97 6.96 2.16 -1.87
N PHE A 98 5.65 2.41 -1.78
CA PHE A 98 5.04 3.70 -2.10
C PHE A 98 5.04 4.71 -0.94
N VAL A 99 5.93 4.56 0.06
CA VAL A 99 5.94 5.42 1.27
C VAL A 99 6.05 6.90 0.93
N ALA A 100 6.90 7.26 -0.04
CA ALA A 100 7.03 8.65 -0.51
C ALA A 100 5.71 9.18 -1.11
N SER A 101 5.08 8.41 -1.99
CA SER A 101 3.82 8.78 -2.63
C SER A 101 2.67 8.86 -1.62
N VAL A 102 2.57 7.92 -0.68
CA VAL A 102 1.58 7.94 0.41
C VAL A 102 1.72 9.23 1.22
N ARG A 103 2.95 9.63 1.57
CA ARG A 103 3.19 10.90 2.30
C ARG A 103 2.79 12.11 1.47
N LYS A 104 3.13 12.14 0.18
CA LYS A 104 2.78 13.22 -0.76
C LYS A 104 1.26 13.42 -0.84
N PHE A 105 0.50 12.36 -1.07
CA PHE A 105 -0.96 12.44 -1.17
C PHE A 105 -1.63 12.76 0.15
N HIS A 106 -1.12 12.22 1.27
CA HIS A 106 -1.67 12.53 2.59
C HIS A 106 -1.38 13.98 3.02
N ALA A 107 -0.25 14.56 2.61
CA ALA A 107 0.01 15.99 2.84
C ALA A 107 -0.95 16.86 2.02
N ALA A 108 -1.15 16.52 0.74
CA ALA A 108 -2.09 17.23 -0.13
C ALA A 108 -3.54 17.20 0.39
N SER A 109 -3.99 16.05 0.91
CA SER A 109 -5.36 15.93 1.46
C SER A 109 -5.59 16.78 2.72
N LYS A 110 -4.55 17.04 3.52
CA LYS A 110 -4.66 17.90 4.72
C LYS A 110 -4.78 19.37 4.38
N VAL A 111 -4.04 19.83 3.36
CA VAL A 111 -4.09 21.21 2.89
C VAL A 111 -5.50 21.54 2.38
N LEU A 112 -6.16 20.61 1.68
CA LEU A 112 -7.50 20.80 1.13
C LEU A 112 -8.64 20.88 2.17
N THR A 113 -8.37 20.51 3.43
CA THR A 113 -9.38 20.49 4.51
C THR A 113 -9.23 21.65 5.51
N GLN A 114 -8.32 22.58 5.24
CA GLN A 114 -8.01 23.73 6.12
C GLN A 114 -8.50 25.07 5.56
N ASP A 115 -9.27 25.05 4.46
CA ASP A 115 -10.02 26.19 3.92
C ASP A 115 -11.52 26.05 4.25
#